data_AF-A0A968VT85-F1
#
_entry.id   AF-A0A968VT85-F1
#
_cell.length_a   1.000
_cell.length_b   1.000
_cell.length_c   1.000
_cell.angle_alpha   90.00
_cell.angle_beta   90.00
_cell.angle_gamma   90.00
#
_symmetry.space_group_name_H-M   'P 1'
#
loop_
_entity.id
_entity.type
_entity.pdbx_description
1 polymer ?
#
loop_
_entity_poly.entity_id
_entity_poly.type
_entity_poly.pdbx_seq_one_letter_code
_entity_poly.pdbx_strand_id
1 'polypeptide(L)'
;MSSFYDRWRANEKRAQAYIDLPKYDKILQDMNDSGKPPIPVNLTIPFGWAVLNTVNTYLLHTFVGRRPIFQLGNYKMERMRDAENMETIVQYNADHNRLVRVINQWFMDAGLYGVGVLRTQWKREEQMRTRMQTVNSTNFLGSRFLGSNCARARGCLCMREMMSARLIRICFFLIRECRCMK
;
A
#
# COMPACT_ATOMS: atom_id res chain seq x y z
N MET A 1 -13.68 -10.69 -20.90
CA MET A 1 -13.06 -9.37 -20.65
C MET A 1 -12.64 -8.64 -21.92
N SER A 2 -12.43 -9.33 -23.05
CA SER A 2 -11.92 -8.71 -24.29
C SER A 2 -12.85 -7.68 -24.95
N SER A 3 -14.16 -7.77 -24.70
CA SER A 3 -15.16 -6.85 -25.22
C SER A 3 -15.03 -5.40 -24.73
N PHE A 4 -14.26 -5.13 -23.68
CA PHE A 4 -14.14 -3.79 -23.08
C PHE A 4 -12.91 -3.01 -23.53
N TYR A 5 -11.98 -3.64 -24.26
CA TYR A 5 -10.70 -3.02 -24.61
C TYR A 5 -10.85 -1.76 -25.48
N ASP A 6 -11.83 -1.73 -26.38
CA ASP A 6 -12.08 -0.57 -27.23
C ASP A 6 -12.57 0.63 -26.41
N ARG A 7 -13.40 0.40 -25.39
CA ARG A 7 -13.89 1.44 -24.48
C ARG A 7 -12.75 2.00 -23.62
N TRP A 8 -11.92 1.12 -23.07
CA TRP A 8 -10.76 1.53 -22.26
C TRP A 8 -9.77 2.36 -23.07
N ARG A 9 -9.45 1.93 -24.30
CA ARG A 9 -8.57 2.68 -25.21
C ARG A 9 -9.15 4.05 -25.57
N ALA A 10 -10.46 4.15 -25.77
CA ALA A 10 -11.11 5.44 -26.02
C ALA A 10 -11.04 6.37 -24.80
N ASN A 11 -11.23 5.83 -23.59
CA ASN A 11 -11.12 6.60 -22.35
C ASN A 11 -9.69 7.05 -22.06
N GLU A 12 -8.68 6.20 -22.27
CA GLU A 12 -7.27 6.57 -22.13
C GLU A 12 -6.89 7.74 -23.05
N LYS A 13 -7.32 7.70 -24.31
CA LYS A 13 -7.09 8.80 -25.27
C LYS A 13 -7.73 10.11 -24.84
N ARG A 14 -8.88 10.05 -24.15
CA ARG A 14 -9.58 11.24 -23.63
C ARG A 14 -8.91 11.81 -22.37
N ALA A 15 -8.26 10.96 -21.59
CA ALA A 15 -7.60 11.35 -20.35
C ALA A 15 -6.17 11.87 -20.58
N GLN A 16 -5.51 11.49 -21.67
CA GLN A 16 -4.18 11.95 -22.02
C GLN A 16 -4.21 13.36 -22.62
N ALA A 17 -3.36 14.26 -22.11
CA ALA A 17 -3.06 15.52 -22.78
C ALA A 17 -2.17 15.19 -23.99
N TYR A 18 -2.65 15.48 -25.19
CA TYR A 18 -1.95 15.12 -26.40
C TYR A 18 -1.46 16.36 -27.15
N ILE A 19 -0.19 16.28 -27.57
CA ILE A 19 0.40 17.17 -28.58
C ILE A 19 0.76 16.23 -29.73
N ASP A 20 0.20 16.48 -30.92
CA ASP A 20 0.58 15.75 -32.12
C ASP A 20 2.06 16.03 -32.44
N LEU A 21 2.98 15.14 -32.04
CA LEU A 21 4.42 15.25 -32.33
C LEU A 21 4.72 15.54 -33.81
N PRO A 22 4.22 14.77 -34.80
CA PRO A 22 4.54 15.04 -36.20
C PRO A 22 3.94 16.36 -36.72
N LYS A 23 2.92 16.91 -36.07
CA LYS A 23 2.43 18.25 -36.38
C LYS A 23 3.28 19.32 -35.71
N TYR A 24 3.72 19.07 -34.47
CA TYR A 24 4.56 19.97 -33.70
C TYR A 24 5.95 20.16 -34.32
N ASP A 25 6.58 19.07 -34.78
CA ASP A 25 7.88 19.13 -35.44
C ASP A 25 7.82 19.88 -36.78
N LYS A 26 6.73 19.73 -37.53
CA LYS A 26 6.48 20.51 -38.75
C LYS A 26 6.31 22.00 -38.46
N ILE A 27 5.57 22.33 -37.40
CA ILE A 27 5.42 23.72 -36.95
C ILE A 27 6.79 24.29 -36.55
N LEU A 28 7.64 23.52 -35.87
CA LEU A 28 9.01 23.95 -35.53
C LEU A 28 9.91 24.15 -36.76
N GLN A 29 9.85 23.26 -37.75
CA GLN A 29 10.58 23.41 -39.01
C GLN A 29 10.12 24.65 -39.79
N ASP A 30 8.81 24.82 -39.99
CA ASP A 30 8.24 26.00 -40.65
C ASP A 30 8.59 27.31 -39.90
N MET A 31 8.70 27.28 -38.57
CA MET A 31 9.12 28.43 -37.76
C MET A 31 10.61 28.76 -37.91
N ASN A 32 11.47 27.74 -37.96
CA ASN A 32 12.90 27.92 -38.19
C ASN A 32 13.18 28.48 -39.60
N ASP A 33 12.48 27.96 -40.60
CA ASP A 33 12.65 28.37 -42.00
C ASP A 33 12.07 29.77 -42.27
N SER A 34 11.01 30.16 -41.56
CA SER A 34 10.37 31.47 -41.74
C SER A 34 10.95 32.60 -40.89
N GLY A 35 11.81 32.30 -39.90
CA GLY A 35 12.43 33.28 -39.00
C GLY A 35 11.44 34.08 -38.15
N LYS A 36 10.19 33.63 -38.05
CA LYS A 36 9.11 34.31 -37.31
C LYS A 36 9.16 33.95 -35.82
N PRO A 37 8.72 34.85 -34.93
CA PRO A 37 8.61 34.54 -33.51
C PRO A 37 7.64 33.37 -33.28
N PRO A 38 7.86 32.56 -32.22
CA PRO A 38 7.13 31.32 -32.00
C PRO A 38 5.63 31.54 -31.83
N ILE A 39 4.84 30.78 -32.58
CA ILE A 39 3.37 30.80 -32.52
C ILE A 39 2.93 30.05 -31.25
N PRO A 40 1.95 30.57 -30.48
CA PRO A 40 1.44 29.87 -29.31
C PRO A 40 0.86 28.50 -29.69
N VAL A 41 1.34 27.45 -29.03
CA VAL A 41 0.88 26.08 -29.24
C VAL A 41 -0.41 25.88 -28.45
N ASN A 42 -1.46 25.42 -29.12
CA ASN A 42 -2.72 25.09 -28.47
C ASN A 42 -2.58 23.76 -27.71
N LEU A 43 -2.30 23.84 -26.40
CA LEU A 43 -2.34 22.69 -25.51
C LEU A 43 -3.80 22.35 -25.19
N THR A 44 -4.26 21.18 -25.64
CA THR A 44 -5.58 20.68 -25.24
C THR A 44 -5.47 20.00 -23.89
N ILE A 45 -5.95 20.68 -22.85
CA ILE A 45 -5.97 20.15 -21.48
C ILE A 45 -7.25 19.33 -21.31
N PRO A 46 -7.17 18.02 -21.00
CA PRO A 46 -8.34 17.17 -20.88
C PRO A 46 -9.10 17.47 -19.58
N PHE A 47 -10.26 18.11 -19.69
CA PHE A 47 -11.13 18.39 -18.55
C PHE A 47 -11.58 17.11 -17.82
N GLY A 48 -11.79 16.01 -18.56
CA GLY A 48 -12.18 14.72 -17.97
C GLY A 48 -11.15 14.18 -16.98
N TRP A 49 -9.86 14.39 -17.23
CA TRP A 49 -8.80 13.99 -16.30
C TRP A 49 -8.83 14.83 -15.02
N ALA A 50 -9.08 16.14 -15.15
CA ALA A 50 -9.21 17.03 -13.99
C ALA A 50 -10.37 16.61 -13.09
N VAL A 51 -11.54 16.30 -13.67
CA VAL A 51 -12.71 15.82 -12.93
C VAL A 51 -12.45 14.47 -12.24
N LEU A 52 -11.80 13.53 -12.93
CA LEU A 52 -11.45 12.23 -12.32
C LEU A 52 -10.53 12.42 -11.11
N ASN A 53 -9.57 13.33 -11.20
CA ASN A 53 -8.68 13.63 -10.08
C ASN A 53 -9.39 14.28 -8.90
N THR A 54 -10.33 15.21 -9.13
CA THR A 54 -11.08 15.83 -8.02
C THR A 54 -11.97 14.83 -7.31
N VAL A 55 -12.60 13.91 -8.06
CA VAL A 55 -13.36 12.80 -7.46
C VAL A 55 -12.42 11.88 -6.68
N ASN A 56 -11.27 11.54 -7.24
CA ASN A 56 -10.29 10.67 -6.59
C ASN A 56 -9.73 11.27 -5.28
N THR A 57 -9.39 12.56 -5.27
CA THR A 57 -8.91 13.22 -4.05
C THR A 57 -9.99 13.30 -2.97
N TYR A 58 -11.24 13.52 -3.35
CA TYR A 58 -12.38 13.44 -2.43
C TYR A 58 -12.52 12.03 -1.84
N LEU A 59 -12.52 10.98 -2.68
CA LEU A 59 -12.60 9.59 -2.21
C LEU A 59 -11.43 9.24 -1.28
N LEU A 60 -10.22 9.63 -1.64
CA LEU A 60 -9.04 9.41 -0.81
C LEU A 60 -9.17 10.09 0.57
N HIS A 61 -9.66 11.33 0.59
CA HIS A 61 -9.87 12.05 1.86
C HIS A 61 -10.97 11.41 2.71
N THR A 62 -12.09 10.99 2.11
CA THR A 62 -13.21 10.37 2.85
C THR A 62 -12.83 9.03 3.49
N PHE A 63 -12.07 8.18 2.79
CA PHE A 63 -11.75 6.84 3.28
C PHE A 63 -10.42 6.77 4.05
N VAL A 64 -9.41 7.54 3.63
CA VAL A 64 -8.03 7.41 4.15
C VAL A 64 -7.61 8.65 4.95
N GLY A 65 -8.44 9.70 5.04
CA GLY A 65 -8.13 10.91 5.78
C GLY A 65 -8.04 10.73 7.30
N ARG A 66 -8.61 9.65 7.85
CA ARG A 66 -8.61 9.37 9.29
C ARG A 66 -7.44 8.48 9.70
N ARG A 67 -6.84 8.76 10.86
CA ARG A 67 -5.87 7.87 11.53
C ARG A 67 -6.44 7.41 12.87
N PRO A 68 -6.56 6.10 13.15
CA PRO A 68 -6.26 4.94 12.30
C PRO A 68 -7.26 4.73 11.16
N ILE A 69 -6.79 4.20 10.02
CA ILE A 69 -7.60 3.98 8.80
C ILE A 69 -8.69 2.94 9.05
N PHE A 70 -8.32 1.83 9.69
CA PHE A 70 -9.25 0.74 10.02
C PHE A 70 -9.57 0.77 11.51
N GLN A 71 -10.85 0.88 11.84
CA GLN A 71 -11.34 0.74 13.21
C GLN A 71 -11.66 -0.73 13.45
N LEU A 72 -11.09 -1.32 14.49
CA LEU A 72 -11.30 -2.71 14.88
C LEU A 72 -12.13 -2.75 16.15
N GLY A 73 -13.32 -3.35 16.06
CA GLY A 73 -14.18 -3.61 17.21
C GLY A 73 -13.83 -4.92 17.90
N ASN A 74 -14.11 -4.99 19.20
CA ASN A 74 -14.07 -6.24 19.97
C ASN A 74 -15.45 -6.51 20.59
N TYR A 75 -15.85 -7.78 20.64
CA TYR A 75 -17.12 -8.19 21.26
C TYR A 75 -17.03 -8.24 22.79
N LYS A 76 -15.83 -8.44 23.35
CA LYS A 76 -15.61 -8.52 24.80
C LYS A 76 -14.99 -7.23 25.34
N MET A 77 -15.64 -6.65 26.35
CA MET A 77 -15.19 -5.41 27.01
C MET A 77 -13.81 -5.55 27.68
N GLU A 78 -13.48 -6.75 28.17
CA GLU A 78 -12.19 -7.02 28.82
C GLU A 78 -10.98 -6.84 27.89
N ARG A 79 -11.19 -6.93 26.57
CA ARG A 79 -10.11 -6.94 25.56
C ARG A 79 -10.13 -5.71 24.65
N MET A 80 -10.65 -4.58 25.14
CA MET A 80 -10.63 -3.32 24.36
C MET A 80 -9.20 -2.85 24.05
N ARG A 81 -8.28 -2.97 25.02
CA ARG A 81 -6.87 -2.59 24.84
C ARG A 81 -6.16 -3.41 23.74
N ASP A 82 -6.53 -4.68 23.58
CA ASP A 82 -5.97 -5.52 22.52
C ASP A 82 -6.41 -5.05 21.14
N ALA A 83 -7.65 -4.57 21.00
CA ALA A 83 -8.16 -4.01 19.76
C ALA A 83 -7.42 -2.71 19.39
N GLU A 84 -7.23 -1.80 20.34
CA GLU A 84 -6.45 -0.56 20.14
C GLU A 84 -4.99 -0.86 19.71
N ASN A 85 -4.36 -1.86 20.33
CA ASN A 85 -3.03 -2.31 19.95
C ASN A 85 -3.01 -2.87 18.52
N MET A 86 -4.03 -3.64 18.13
CA MET A 86 -4.17 -4.17 16.78
C MET A 86 -4.40 -3.07 15.73
N GLU A 87 -5.20 -2.05 16.03
CA GLU A 87 -5.38 -0.89 15.15
C GLU A 87 -4.05 -0.20 14.87
N THR A 88 -3.23 -0.01 15.92
CA THR A 88 -1.91 0.61 15.81
C THR A 88 -0.97 -0.22 14.91
N ILE A 89 -0.98 -1.55 15.05
CA ILE A 89 -0.18 -2.45 14.21
C ILE A 89 -0.64 -2.43 12.76
N VAL A 90 -1.96 -2.45 12.52
CA VAL A 90 -2.53 -2.38 11.17
C VAL A 90 -2.19 -1.05 10.51
N GLN A 91 -2.30 0.06 11.25
CA GLN A 91 -1.91 1.38 10.76
C GLN A 91 -0.43 1.42 10.36
N TYR A 92 0.46 0.90 11.22
CA TYR A 92 1.88 0.80 10.91
C TYR A 92 2.12 -0.01 9.61
N ASN A 93 1.42 -1.14 9.45
CA ASN A 93 1.55 -1.97 8.25
C ASN A 93 1.03 -1.25 7.00
N ALA A 94 -0.05 -0.49 7.11
CA ALA A 94 -0.59 0.31 6.02
C ALA A 94 0.39 1.41 5.58
N ASP A 95 1.02 2.10 6.53
CA ASP A 95 2.02 3.13 6.25
C ASP A 95 3.32 2.53 5.67
N HIS A 96 3.78 1.41 6.23
CA HIS A 96 4.97 0.70 5.74
C HIS A 96 4.81 0.22 4.29
N ASN A 97 3.64 -0.32 3.94
CA ASN A 97 3.34 -0.77 2.58
C ASN A 97 2.89 0.36 1.64
N ARG A 98 2.83 1.61 2.11
CA ARG A 98 2.34 2.77 1.35
C ARG A 98 0.93 2.53 0.78
N LEU A 99 0.04 1.95 1.57
CA LEU A 99 -1.31 1.56 1.18
C LEU A 99 -2.10 2.71 0.54
N VAL A 100 -1.94 3.93 1.07
CA VAL A 100 -2.58 5.16 0.54
C VAL A 100 -2.29 5.36 -0.94
N ARG A 101 -1.05 5.14 -1.37
CA ARG A 101 -0.64 5.27 -2.78
C ARG A 101 -1.34 4.22 -3.64
N VAL A 102 -1.47 3.00 -3.14
CA VAL A 102 -2.11 1.89 -3.86
C VAL A 102 -3.61 2.14 -4.00
N ILE A 103 -4.27 2.63 -2.95
CA ILE A 103 -5.69 3.02 -2.97
C ILE A 103 -5.92 4.18 -3.94
N ASN A 104 -5.04 5.19 -3.95
CA ASN A 104 -5.13 6.30 -4.89
C ASN A 104 -5.08 5.84 -6.36
N GLN A 105 -4.16 4.93 -6.69
CA GLN A 105 -4.10 4.33 -8.03
C GLN A 105 -5.37 3.54 -8.34
N TRP A 106 -5.86 2.77 -7.36
CA TRP A 106 -7.06 1.95 -7.55
C TRP A 106 -8.32 2.77 -7.82
N PHE A 107 -8.51 3.90 -7.14
CA PHE A 107 -9.61 4.82 -7.42
C PHE A 107 -9.51 5.43 -8.82
N MET A 108 -8.30 5.81 -9.25
CA MET A 108 -8.08 6.30 -10.62
C MET A 108 -8.42 5.23 -11.66
N ASP A 109 -7.97 4.00 -11.46
CA ASP A 109 -8.26 2.87 -12.37
C ASP A 109 -9.77 2.55 -12.39
N ALA A 110 -10.42 2.58 -11.23
CA ALA A 110 -11.87 2.39 -11.12
C ALA A 110 -12.65 3.49 -11.86
N GLY A 111 -12.23 4.75 -11.77
CA GLY A 111 -12.85 5.87 -12.48
C GLY A 111 -12.64 5.83 -13.99
N LEU A 112 -11.46 5.43 -14.46
CA LEU A 112 -11.11 5.42 -15.88
C LEU A 112 -11.67 4.20 -16.65
N TYR A 113 -11.56 3.01 -16.05
CA TYR A 113 -11.91 1.74 -16.68
C TYR A 113 -13.25 1.18 -16.20
N GLY A 114 -13.83 1.73 -15.13
CA GLY A 114 -15.02 1.20 -14.46
C GLY A 114 -14.76 -0.05 -13.62
N VAL A 115 -13.49 -0.49 -13.53
CA VAL A 115 -13.07 -1.68 -12.78
C VAL A 115 -11.72 -1.39 -12.14
N GLY A 116 -11.63 -1.61 -10.84
CA GLY A 116 -10.37 -1.61 -10.10
C GLY A 116 -10.20 -2.94 -9.37
N VAL A 117 -9.03 -3.57 -9.48
CA VAL A 117 -8.72 -4.82 -8.79
C VAL A 117 -7.57 -4.62 -7.81
N LEU A 118 -7.80 -4.92 -6.53
CA LEU A 118 -6.76 -4.94 -5.50
C LEU A 118 -6.45 -6.38 -5.10
N ARG A 119 -5.16 -6.67 -4.95
CA ARG A 119 -4.69 -7.91 -4.34
C ARG A 119 -4.05 -7.62 -3.01
N THR A 120 -4.50 -8.33 -2.00
CA THR A 120 -3.89 -8.35 -0.67
C THR A 120 -3.09 -9.64 -0.52
N GLN A 121 -1.84 -9.53 -0.08
CA GLN A 121 -1.01 -10.68 0.26
C GLN A 121 -0.60 -10.54 1.73
N TRP A 122 -0.40 -11.68 2.38
CA TRP A 122 0.18 -11.72 3.71
C TRP A 122 1.64 -12.10 3.58
N LYS A 123 2.53 -11.26 4.12
CA LYS A 123 3.95 -11.51 4.25
C LYS A 123 4.24 -11.79 5.71
N ARG A 124 4.76 -12.97 6.00
CA ARG A 124 5.22 -13.32 7.34
C ARG A 124 6.67 -12.88 7.50
N GLU A 125 6.93 -12.01 8.46
CA GLU A 125 8.26 -11.57 8.85
C GLU A 125 8.56 -12.15 10.23
N GLU A 126 9.66 -12.91 10.31
CA GLU A 126 10.11 -13.48 11.56
C GLU A 126 11.39 -12.75 11.98
N GLN A 127 11.38 -12.21 13.20
CA GLN A 127 12.54 -11.52 13.76
C GLN A 127 12.96 -12.21 15.05
N MET A 128 14.26 -12.43 15.24
CA MET A 128 14.78 -12.98 16.49
C MET A 128 14.67 -11.92 17.58
N ARG A 129 13.82 -12.17 18.58
CA ARG A 129 13.75 -11.32 19.77
C ARG A 129 14.71 -11.85 20.83
N THR A 130 15.62 -10.99 21.27
CA THR A 130 16.45 -11.28 22.43
C THR A 130 15.57 -11.32 23.68
N ARG A 131 15.54 -12.45 24.37
CA ARG A 131 14.89 -12.58 25.66
C ARG A 131 15.98 -12.64 26.73
N MET A 132 15.77 -11.97 27.85
CA MET A 132 16.59 -12.25 29.03
C MET A 132 16.23 -13.67 29.48
N GLN A 133 17.21 -14.55 29.50
CA GLN A 133 17.08 -15.85 30.13
C GLN A 133 17.73 -15.74 31.50
N THR A 134 16.99 -16.13 32.53
CA THR A 134 17.57 -16.41 33.83
C THR A 134 18.45 -17.64 33.68
N VAL A 135 19.77 -17.46 33.65
CA VAL A 135 20.70 -18.59 33.62
C VAL A 135 20.82 -19.10 35.04
N ASN A 136 20.40 -20.34 35.28
CA ASN A 136 20.77 -21.05 36.49
C ASN A 136 22.26 -21.41 36.36
N SER A 137 23.16 -20.53 36.81
CA SER A 137 24.58 -20.86 36.88
C SER A 137 24.82 -21.83 38.02
N THR A 138 24.78 -23.13 37.73
CA THR A 138 25.38 -24.14 38.61
C THR A 138 26.89 -24.08 38.43
N ASN A 139 27.62 -23.75 39.49
CA ASN A 139 29.07 -23.94 39.53
C ASN A 139 29.41 -25.44 39.37
N PHE A 140 30.63 -25.74 38.93
CA PHE A 140 31.20 -27.09 38.87
C PHE A 140 31.11 -27.88 40.21
N LEU A 141 30.86 -27.18 41.34
CA LEU A 141 30.68 -27.75 42.68
C LEU A 141 29.24 -27.73 43.25
N GLY A 142 28.19 -27.47 42.45
CA GLY A 142 26.80 -27.75 42.84
C GLY A 142 26.12 -26.79 43.83
N SER A 143 26.72 -25.68 44.24
CA SER A 143 26.05 -24.66 45.06
C SER A 143 25.34 -23.60 44.20
N ARG A 144 24.08 -23.26 44.56
CA ARG A 144 23.29 -22.20 43.89
C ARG A 144 23.71 -20.83 44.41
N PHE A 145 24.29 -19.99 43.55
CA PHE A 145 24.50 -18.57 43.86
C PHE A 145 23.14 -17.84 43.89
N LEU A 146 22.85 -17.13 44.98
CA LEU A 146 21.69 -16.25 45.17
C LEU A 146 21.88 -14.92 44.43
N GLY A 147 22.22 -15.00 43.15
CA GLY A 147 22.37 -13.86 42.26
C GLY A 147 22.02 -14.29 40.85
N SER A 148 20.85 -13.90 40.36
CA SER A 148 20.40 -14.22 39.02
C SER A 148 21.27 -13.48 38.00
N ASN A 149 22.29 -14.17 37.48
CA ASN A 149 23.03 -13.70 36.32
C ASN A 149 22.10 -13.78 35.09
N CYS A 150 21.47 -12.65 34.75
CA CYS A 150 20.65 -12.53 33.54
C CYS A 150 21.57 -12.46 32.31
N ALA A 151 21.82 -13.60 31.68
CA ALA A 151 22.53 -13.62 30.40
C ALA A 151 21.57 -13.34 29.24
N ARG A 152 22.06 -12.61 28.25
CA ARG A 152 21.32 -12.22 27.06
C ARG A 152 21.37 -13.36 26.03
N ALA A 153 20.41 -14.28 26.09
CA ALA A 153 20.33 -15.39 25.14
C ALA A 153 19.54 -14.99 23.87
N ARG A 154 20.02 -15.44 22.71
CA ARG A 154 19.28 -15.35 21.44
C ARG A 154 18.29 -16.51 21.39
N GLY A 155 17.01 -16.25 21.57
CA GLY A 155 16.00 -17.29 21.51
C GLY A 155 14.59 -16.78 21.67
N CYS A 156 13.96 -16.40 20.56
CA CYS A 156 12.60 -16.76 20.16
C CYS A 156 12.27 -16.05 18.83
N LEU A 157 11.70 -16.77 17.86
CA LEU A 157 11.17 -16.21 16.62
C LEU A 157 9.88 -15.43 16.95
N CYS A 158 9.92 -14.10 16.85
CA CYS A 158 8.71 -13.31 16.91
C CYS A 158 8.09 -13.31 15.51
N MET A 159 6.98 -14.00 15.38
CA MET A 159 6.23 -14.13 14.15
C MET A 159 5.35 -12.88 13.96
N ARG A 160 5.57 -12.13 12.88
CA ARG A 160 4.78 -10.96 12.53
C ARG A 160 4.15 -11.18 11.16
N GLU A 161 2.82 -11.18 11.10
CA GLU A 161 2.12 -11.22 9.82
C GLU A 161 1.84 -9.77 9.37
N MET A 162 2.39 -9.42 8.20
CA MET A 162 2.22 -8.12 7.56
C MET A 162 1.34 -8.26 6.33
N MET A 163 0.36 -7.36 6.19
CA MET A 163 -0.46 -7.29 4.99
C MET A 163 0.29 -6.48 3.92
N SER A 164 0.82 -7.12 2.88
CA SER A 164 1.51 -6.49 1.76
C SER A 164 0.62 -6.44 0.53
N ALA A 165 0.40 -5.25 -0.03
CA ALA A 165 -0.32 -5.08 -1.29
C ALA A 165 0.69 -5.00 -2.44
N ARG A 166 0.87 -6.10 -3.18
CA ARG A 166 1.64 -6.12 -4.44
C ARG A 166 0.72 -6.44 -5.61
N LEU A 167 0.81 -5.61 -6.64
CA LEU A 167 0.14 -5.80 -7.92
C LEU A 167 0.62 -7.08 -8.62
N ILE A 168 -0.33 -7.79 -9.24
CA ILE A 168 -0.23 -8.87 -10.25
C ILE A 168 -0.86 -10.23 -9.84
N ARG A 169 -1.75 -10.68 -10.75
CA ARG A 169 -2.41 -11.97 -11.05
C ARG A 169 -2.94 -12.86 -9.90
N ILE A 170 -4.28 -12.89 -9.84
CA ILE A 170 -5.21 -14.02 -9.69
C ILE A 170 -4.72 -15.17 -8.79
N CYS A 171 -5.36 -15.32 -7.62
CA CYS A 171 -5.96 -16.59 -7.20
C CYS A 171 -6.90 -16.41 -6.01
N PHE A 172 -7.94 -17.23 -6.04
CA PHE A 172 -9.13 -17.31 -5.20
C PHE A 172 -8.80 -17.79 -3.76
N PHE A 173 -9.59 -17.33 -2.80
CA PHE A 173 -10.09 -18.04 -1.60
C PHE A 173 -9.10 -18.84 -0.71
N LEU A 174 -8.90 -18.41 0.55
CA LEU A 174 -9.46 -19.05 1.76
C LEU A 174 -8.91 -18.34 3.02
N ILE A 175 -9.82 -17.98 3.92
CA ILE A 175 -9.54 -17.59 5.30
C ILE A 175 -9.07 -18.86 6.03
N ARG A 176 -7.87 -18.85 6.63
CA ARG A 176 -7.39 -19.94 7.48
C ARG A 176 -7.13 -19.43 8.90
N GLU A 177 -7.80 -20.05 9.84
CA GLU A 177 -7.71 -19.83 11.29
C GLU A 177 -6.27 -20.03 11.80
N CYS A 178 -5.72 -19.04 12.51
CA CYS A 178 -4.49 -19.20 13.28
C CYS A 178 -4.83 -19.72 14.69
N ARG A 179 -4.71 -21.04 14.86
CA ARG A 179 -4.76 -21.73 16.15
C ARG A 179 -3.34 -21.81 16.71
N CYS A 180 -3.02 -21.04 17.75
CA CYS A 180 -1.74 -21.16 18.47
C CYS A 180 -1.68 -22.49 19.23
N MET A 181 -0.69 -23.33 18.89
CA MET A 181 -0.28 -24.46 19.71
C MET A 181 0.41 -23.96 20.99
N LYS A 182 0.08 -24.62 22.09
CA LYS A 182 0.67 -24.44 23.44
C LYS A 182 2.14 -24.80 23.47
#